data_AF-A0A1A2DAI9-F1
#
_entry.id   AF-A0A1A2DAI9-F1
#
_cell.length_a   1.000
_cell.length_b   1.000
_cell.length_c   1.000
_cell.angle_alpha   90.00
_cell.angle_beta   90.00
_cell.angle_gamma   90.00
#
_symmetry.space_group_name_H-M   'P 1'
#
loop_
_entity.id
_entity.type
_entity.pdbx_description
1 polymer ?
#
loop_
_entity_poly.entity_id
_entity_poly.type
_entity_poly.pdbx_seq_one_letter_code
_entity_poly.pdbx_strand_id
1 'polypeptide(L)'
;MLDDEEFDPDLQDRLNAAMQAGADASGIPWQPFTDEQKREAAAYAEAMAAVSAMNICGVLDEHGEYSPMKEYDTHDIRQPETRKLIPQGDMILQMLAADRYKRYLDACREDNERLLDTRRAPGYDEADPLTATRLYVLTDRPEYQVALETPYDWQGYLREALGYRYNCDVHLLHSCYDRQATPAMKTLVYKRGEHVFAWKICAACLDALSWIRYGDAKYSGPVNKWIDTGKRRPSPPPVDW
;
A
#
# COMPACT_ATOMS: atom_id res chain seq x y z
N MET A 1 -2.05 -13.61 -28.78
CA MET A 1 -0.70 -13.25 -29.24
C MET A 1 -0.79 -11.81 -29.68
N LEU A 2 -0.50 -10.91 -28.74
CA LEU A 2 -0.29 -9.49 -29.02
C LEU A 2 1.21 -9.31 -28.88
N ASP A 3 1.87 -9.02 -29.99
CA ASP A 3 3.29 -8.70 -30.03
C ASP A 3 3.45 -7.27 -29.47
N ASP A 4 3.83 -7.15 -28.20
CA ASP A 4 4.05 -5.88 -27.49
C ASP A 4 5.53 -5.42 -27.56
N GLU A 5 6.19 -5.61 -28.71
CA GLU A 5 7.57 -5.14 -28.92
C GLU A 5 7.73 -4.39 -30.25
N GLU A 6 6.93 -3.35 -30.49
CA GLU A 6 7.27 -2.35 -31.49
C GLU A 6 8.05 -1.22 -30.80
N PHE A 7 9.37 -1.39 -30.73
CA PHE A 7 10.30 -0.40 -30.19
C PHE A 7 10.29 0.83 -31.14
N ASP A 8 9.65 1.92 -30.73
CA ASP A 8 9.58 3.18 -31.52
C ASP A 8 11.02 3.69 -31.78
N PRO A 9 11.52 3.60 -33.03
CA PRO A 9 12.92 3.89 -33.35
C PRO A 9 13.27 5.38 -33.19
N ASP A 10 12.27 6.26 -33.15
CA ASP A 10 12.44 7.72 -33.08
C ASP A 10 12.16 8.28 -31.67
N LEU A 11 11.81 7.42 -30.70
CA LEU A 11 11.50 7.84 -29.33
C LEU A 11 12.68 8.56 -28.67
N GLN A 12 13.90 8.05 -28.88
CA GLN A 12 15.12 8.59 -28.28
C GLN A 12 15.41 10.02 -28.80
N ASP A 13 15.24 10.24 -30.10
CA ASP A 13 15.49 11.54 -30.73
C ASP A 13 14.45 12.59 -30.32
N ARG A 14 13.18 12.17 -30.19
CA ARG A 14 12.11 13.04 -29.68
C ARG A 14 12.30 13.40 -28.21
N LEU A 15 12.75 12.44 -27.39
CA LEU A 15 13.04 12.68 -25.97
C LEU A 15 14.19 13.67 -25.82
N ASN A 16 15.25 13.50 -26.61
CA ASN A 16 16.40 14.40 -26.65
C ASN A 16 16.00 15.82 -27.10
N ALA A 17 15.20 15.95 -28.17
CA ALA A 17 14.72 17.24 -28.65
C ALA A 17 13.82 17.96 -27.63
N ALA A 18 12.94 17.22 -26.94
CA ALA A 18 12.09 17.77 -25.89
C ALA A 18 12.90 18.26 -24.67
N MET A 19 13.90 17.48 -24.26
CA MET A 19 14.79 17.84 -23.16
C MET A 19 15.67 19.06 -23.49
N GLN A 20 16.17 19.14 -24.74
CA GLN A 20 16.94 20.29 -25.24
C GLN A 20 16.10 21.58 -25.21
N ALA A 21 14.86 21.51 -25.70
CA ALA A 21 13.95 22.66 -25.69
C ALA A 21 13.60 23.12 -24.25
N GLY A 22 13.49 22.18 -23.30
CA GLY A 22 13.27 22.49 -21.88
C GLY A 22 14.49 23.17 -21.23
N ALA A 23 15.70 22.77 -21.61
CA ALA A 23 16.94 23.40 -21.16
C ALA A 23 17.10 24.84 -21.70
N ASP A 24 16.83 25.03 -22.99
CA ASP A 24 16.85 26.36 -23.62
C ASP A 24 15.84 27.32 -22.97
N ALA A 25 14.67 26.82 -22.57
CA ALA A 25 13.64 27.61 -21.89
C ALA A 25 13.99 27.93 -20.42
N SER A 26 14.77 27.06 -19.75
CA SER A 26 15.14 27.23 -18.33
C SER A 26 16.48 27.95 -18.13
N GLY A 27 17.28 28.12 -19.19
CA GLY A 27 18.62 28.70 -19.11
C GLY A 27 19.67 27.82 -18.42
N ILE A 28 19.30 26.57 -18.10
CA ILE A 28 20.20 25.56 -17.53
C ILE A 28 20.73 24.71 -18.69
N PRO A 29 22.06 24.63 -18.92
CA PRO A 29 22.59 23.87 -20.04
C PRO A 29 22.19 22.40 -19.95
N TRP A 30 21.56 21.87 -21.00
CA TRP A 30 21.33 20.44 -21.11
C TRP A 30 22.68 19.72 -21.19
N GLN A 31 22.87 18.72 -20.34
CA GLN A 31 23.95 17.76 -20.47
C GLN A 31 23.33 16.36 -20.57
N PRO A 32 23.77 15.53 -21.52
CA PRO A 32 23.34 14.14 -21.57
C PRO A 32 23.75 13.44 -20.28
N PHE A 33 22.87 12.59 -19.75
CA PHE A 33 23.19 11.79 -18.57
C PHE A 33 24.48 10.99 -18.80
N THR A 34 25.35 10.99 -17.80
CA THR A 34 26.53 10.12 -17.78
C THR A 34 26.09 8.66 -17.76
N ASP A 35 26.97 7.74 -18.14
CA ASP A 35 26.67 6.30 -18.09
C ASP A 35 26.39 5.79 -16.67
N GLU A 36 26.91 6.49 -15.66
CA GLU A 36 26.63 6.24 -14.25
C GLU A 36 25.19 6.67 -13.91
N GLN A 37 24.81 7.91 -14.26
CA GLN A 37 23.44 8.42 -14.07
C GLN A 37 22.39 7.59 -14.82
N LYS A 38 22.70 7.08 -16.02
CA LYS A 38 21.81 6.18 -16.76
C LYS A 38 21.62 4.84 -16.07
N ARG A 39 22.69 4.26 -15.51
CA ARG A 39 22.61 3.00 -14.75
C ARG A 39 21.82 3.17 -13.47
N GLU A 40 22.03 4.26 -12.75
CA GLU A 40 21.26 4.59 -11.55
C GLU A 40 19.77 4.79 -11.88
N ALA A 41 19.46 5.54 -12.94
CA ALA A 41 18.08 5.74 -13.39
C ALA A 41 17.40 4.42 -13.83
N ALA A 42 18.14 3.51 -14.46
CA ALA A 42 17.62 2.19 -14.84
C ALA A 42 17.34 1.33 -13.59
N ALA A 43 18.29 1.25 -12.66
CA ALA A 43 18.11 0.52 -11.40
C ALA A 43 16.94 1.08 -10.58
N TYR A 44 16.76 2.41 -10.59
CA TYR A 44 15.63 3.09 -9.99
C TYR A 44 14.30 2.69 -10.64
N ALA A 45 14.23 2.72 -11.97
CA ALA A 45 13.04 2.31 -12.71
C ALA A 45 12.67 0.85 -12.43
N GLU A 46 13.66 -0.03 -12.34
CA GLU A 46 13.47 -1.44 -11.95
C GLU A 46 12.95 -1.59 -10.52
N ALA A 47 13.51 -0.86 -9.56
CA ALA A 47 13.03 -0.86 -8.17
C ALA A 47 11.58 -0.36 -8.06
N MET A 48 11.25 0.72 -8.79
CA MET A 48 9.90 1.24 -8.89
C MET A 48 8.92 0.27 -9.53
N ALA A 49 9.34 -0.39 -10.61
CA ALA A 49 8.56 -1.41 -11.28
C ALA A 49 8.33 -2.60 -10.35
N ALA A 50 9.34 -3.04 -9.60
CA ALA A 50 9.22 -4.11 -8.62
C ALA A 50 8.21 -3.76 -7.52
N VAL A 51 8.33 -2.59 -6.88
CA VAL A 51 7.37 -2.12 -5.87
C VAL A 51 5.97 -2.03 -6.47
N SER A 52 5.83 -1.47 -7.67
CA SER A 52 4.53 -1.33 -8.33
C SER A 52 3.89 -2.67 -8.69
N ALA A 53 4.69 -3.63 -9.15
CA ALA A 53 4.24 -4.96 -9.55
C ALA A 53 3.89 -5.87 -8.37
N MET A 54 4.39 -5.59 -7.16
CA MET A 54 4.04 -6.36 -5.97
C MET A 54 2.54 -6.25 -5.67
N ASN A 55 1.86 -7.38 -5.74
CA ASN A 55 0.48 -7.56 -5.30
C ASN A 55 0.46 -8.25 -3.93
N ILE A 56 0.12 -7.51 -2.89
CA ILE A 56 -0.03 -8.01 -1.53
C ILE A 56 -1.48 -7.79 -1.12
N CYS A 57 -2.22 -8.88 -0.99
CA CYS A 57 -3.61 -8.87 -0.54
C CYS A 57 -3.90 -10.25 0.02
N GLY A 58 -3.87 -10.36 1.35
CA GLY A 58 -3.92 -11.66 2.00
C GLY A 58 -3.72 -11.61 3.50
N VAL A 59 -3.25 -12.72 4.05
CA VAL A 59 -3.14 -12.95 5.48
C VAL A 59 -1.78 -13.58 5.78
N LEU A 60 -1.08 -13.03 6.76
CA LEU A 60 0.04 -13.69 7.43
C LEU A 60 -0.48 -14.44 8.65
N ASP A 61 -0.08 -15.70 8.80
CA ASP A 61 -0.38 -16.47 9.99
C ASP A 61 0.61 -16.17 11.15
N GLU A 62 0.51 -16.95 12.23
CA GLU A 62 1.36 -16.79 13.42
C GLU A 62 2.82 -17.21 13.21
N HIS A 63 3.10 -17.98 12.16
CA HIS A 63 4.44 -18.39 11.75
C HIS A 63 5.08 -17.42 10.74
N GLY A 64 4.26 -16.53 10.16
CA GLY A 64 4.65 -15.60 9.12
C GLY A 64 4.46 -16.17 7.71
N GLU A 65 3.73 -17.27 7.56
CA GLU A 65 3.38 -17.81 6.26
C GLU A 65 2.26 -16.96 5.63
N TYR A 66 2.42 -16.65 4.34
CA TYR A 66 1.49 -15.81 3.60
C TYR A 66 0.51 -16.63 2.77
N SER A 67 -0.77 -16.36 2.98
CA SER A 67 -1.87 -16.86 2.15
C SER A 67 -2.56 -15.71 1.42
N PRO A 68 -2.78 -15.79 0.09
CA PRO A 68 -3.55 -14.80 -0.65
C PRO A 68 -5.01 -14.75 -0.18
N MET A 69 -5.63 -13.57 -0.26
CA MET A 69 -6.98 -13.32 0.27
C MET A 69 -8.06 -14.25 -0.32
N LYS A 70 -7.87 -14.70 -1.57
CA LYS A 70 -8.77 -15.64 -2.26
C LYS A 70 -9.03 -16.95 -1.49
N GLU A 71 -8.11 -17.36 -0.61
CA GLU A 71 -8.26 -18.56 0.21
C GLU A 71 -9.29 -18.38 1.35
N TYR A 72 -9.55 -17.12 1.72
CA TYR A 72 -10.48 -16.74 2.77
C TYR A 72 -11.80 -16.19 2.23
N ASP A 73 -11.89 -16.00 0.91
CA ASP A 73 -13.14 -15.64 0.24
C ASP A 73 -13.99 -16.92 0.04
N THR A 74 -14.78 -17.27 1.06
CA THR A 74 -15.65 -18.46 1.04
C THR A 74 -16.98 -18.26 0.29
N HIS A 75 -17.26 -17.04 -0.19
CA HIS A 75 -18.31 -16.74 -1.18
C HIS A 75 -19.76 -17.18 -0.82
N ASP A 76 -20.20 -17.00 0.42
CA ASP A 76 -21.55 -17.42 0.84
C ASP A 76 -22.71 -16.62 0.22
N ILE A 77 -22.42 -15.54 -0.53
CA ILE A 77 -23.45 -14.71 -1.15
C ILE A 77 -23.34 -14.66 -2.68
N ARG A 78 -24.38 -15.20 -3.33
CA ARG A 78 -24.60 -15.09 -4.78
C ARG A 78 -25.48 -13.89 -5.09
N GLN A 79 -25.16 -13.15 -6.16
CA GLN A 79 -26.08 -12.15 -6.68
C GLN A 79 -27.39 -12.87 -7.11
N PRO A 80 -28.58 -12.44 -6.64
CA PRO A 80 -29.84 -13.19 -6.88
C PRO A 80 -30.15 -13.39 -8.37
N GLU A 81 -29.83 -12.39 -9.19
CA GLU A 81 -30.17 -12.37 -10.62
C GLU A 81 -29.14 -13.09 -11.49
N THR A 82 -27.85 -12.91 -11.22
CA THR A 82 -26.79 -13.45 -12.07
C THR A 82 -26.19 -14.75 -11.54
N ARG A 83 -26.50 -15.11 -10.28
CA ARG A 83 -25.88 -16.19 -9.50
C ARG A 83 -24.36 -16.10 -9.40
N LYS A 84 -23.76 -15.00 -9.86
CA LYS A 84 -22.33 -14.74 -9.78
C LYS A 84 -21.94 -14.44 -8.35
N LEU A 85 -20.75 -14.89 -8.01
CA LEU A 85 -20.10 -14.59 -6.75
C LEU A 85 -19.80 -13.09 -6.70
N ILE A 86 -20.02 -12.46 -5.54
CA ILE A 86 -19.71 -11.06 -5.33
C ILE A 86 -18.49 -10.98 -4.40
N PRO A 87 -17.25 -10.86 -4.92
CA PRO A 87 -16.09 -10.65 -4.06
C PRO A 87 -16.20 -9.26 -3.42
N GLN A 88 -16.54 -9.21 -2.12
CA GLN A 88 -16.62 -7.96 -1.35
C GLN A 88 -15.41 -7.75 -0.43
N GLY A 89 -14.64 -8.81 -0.13
CA GLY A 89 -13.49 -8.74 0.77
C GLY A 89 -12.48 -7.68 0.33
N ASP A 90 -12.20 -7.58 -0.98
CA ASP A 90 -11.30 -6.56 -1.54
C ASP A 90 -11.82 -5.12 -1.34
N MET A 91 -13.14 -4.90 -1.48
CA MET A 91 -13.73 -3.59 -1.19
C MET A 91 -13.60 -3.22 0.28
N ILE A 92 -13.86 -4.15 1.19
CA ILE A 92 -13.70 -3.91 2.64
C ILE A 92 -12.23 -3.65 2.99
N LEU A 93 -11.29 -4.38 2.40
CA LEU A 93 -9.85 -4.15 2.56
C LEU A 93 -9.42 -2.77 2.09
N GLN A 94 -9.91 -2.35 0.92
CA GLN A 94 -9.69 -0.99 0.43
C GLN A 94 -10.24 0.03 1.41
N MET A 95 -11.45 -0.15 1.93
CA MET A 95 -12.05 0.75 2.92
C MET A 95 -11.22 0.85 4.20
N LEU A 96 -10.72 -0.28 4.72
CA LEU A 96 -9.80 -0.31 5.87
C LEU A 96 -8.51 0.44 5.57
N ALA A 97 -7.91 0.23 4.41
CA ALA A 97 -6.71 0.94 3.98
C ALA A 97 -6.94 2.44 3.85
N ALA A 98 -8.07 2.87 3.27
CA ALA A 98 -8.43 4.29 3.18
C ALA A 98 -8.59 4.93 4.55
N ASP A 99 -9.30 4.26 5.47
CA ASP A 99 -9.53 4.79 6.81
C ASP A 99 -8.21 4.94 7.56
N ARG A 100 -7.36 3.91 7.52
CA ARG A 100 -6.02 4.00 8.13
C ARG A 100 -5.17 5.07 7.49
N TYR A 101 -5.16 5.18 6.16
CA TYR A 101 -4.39 6.22 5.46
C TYR A 101 -4.92 7.63 5.77
N LYS A 102 -6.25 7.78 5.93
CA LYS A 102 -6.84 9.06 6.37
C LYS A 102 -6.35 9.42 7.76
N ARG A 103 -6.39 8.49 8.72
CA ARG A 103 -5.84 8.71 10.08
C ARG A 103 -4.37 9.11 10.06
N TYR A 104 -3.58 8.53 9.15
CA TYR A 104 -2.18 8.92 8.94
C TYR A 104 -2.07 10.38 8.46
N LEU A 105 -2.82 10.75 7.43
CA LEU A 105 -2.80 12.12 6.91
C LEU A 105 -3.27 13.14 7.93
N ASP A 106 -4.26 12.78 8.76
CA ASP A 106 -4.75 13.66 9.83
C ASP A 106 -3.66 13.85 10.90
N ALA A 107 -2.96 12.79 11.32
CA ALA A 107 -1.82 12.89 12.24
C ALA A 107 -0.66 13.74 11.67
N CYS A 108 -0.30 13.56 10.39
CA CYS A 108 0.71 14.41 9.74
C CYS A 108 0.32 15.90 9.72
N ARG A 109 -0.98 16.22 9.62
CA ARG A 109 -1.45 17.60 9.66
C ARG A 109 -1.41 18.17 11.07
N GLU A 110 -1.71 17.35 12.09
CA GLU A 110 -1.65 17.75 13.49
C GLU A 110 -0.22 18.10 13.90
N ASP A 111 0.76 17.29 13.48
CA ASP A 111 2.18 17.52 13.77
C ASP A 111 2.86 18.48 12.79
N ASN A 112 2.16 18.88 11.72
CA ASN A 112 2.68 19.68 10.62
C ASN A 112 4.00 19.12 10.04
N GLU A 113 4.09 17.79 9.95
CA GLU A 113 5.24 17.09 9.39
C GLU A 113 4.86 15.73 8.82
N ARG A 114 5.72 15.16 7.98
CA ARG A 114 5.55 13.80 7.49
C ARG A 114 6.00 12.81 8.57
N LEU A 115 5.04 12.10 9.16
CA LEU A 115 5.34 11.09 10.17
C LEU A 115 5.95 9.83 9.52
N LEU A 116 7.28 9.74 9.56
CA LEU A 116 8.05 8.67 8.96
C LEU A 116 9.08 8.09 9.93
N ASP A 117 9.08 6.76 10.08
CA ASP A 117 10.12 6.02 10.79
C ASP A 117 11.11 5.41 9.80
N THR A 118 12.34 5.89 9.84
CA THR A 118 13.45 5.48 8.96
C THR A 118 14.45 4.56 9.64
N ARG A 119 14.24 4.15 10.91
CA ARG A 119 15.20 3.33 11.65
C ARG A 119 15.45 1.96 11.00
N ARG A 120 14.56 1.52 10.12
CA ARG A 120 14.64 0.28 9.33
C ARG A 120 15.10 0.50 7.89
N ALA A 121 15.53 1.71 7.56
CA ALA A 121 16.11 2.08 6.28
C ALA A 121 17.26 3.08 6.52
N PRO A 122 18.44 2.61 6.99
CA PRO A 122 19.57 3.47 7.36
C PRO A 122 20.07 4.34 6.20
N GLY A 123 19.89 3.89 4.96
CA GLY A 123 20.19 4.66 3.75
C GLY A 123 19.02 5.47 3.21
N TYR A 124 17.97 5.76 4.00
CA TYR A 124 16.89 6.63 3.57
C TYR A 124 17.31 8.10 3.62
N ASP A 125 17.21 8.77 2.48
CA ASP A 125 17.32 10.21 2.33
C ASP A 125 16.12 10.71 1.52
N GLU A 126 15.33 11.63 2.08
CA GLU A 126 14.16 12.18 1.42
C GLU A 126 14.54 13.10 0.24
N ALA A 127 15.74 13.69 0.27
CA ALA A 127 16.26 14.52 -0.81
C ALA A 127 16.80 13.70 -1.99
N ASP A 128 17.08 12.41 -1.78
CA ASP A 128 17.53 11.48 -2.81
C ASP A 128 16.38 10.60 -3.30
N PRO A 129 15.86 10.82 -4.52
CA PRO A 129 14.79 10.01 -5.10
C PRO A 129 15.08 8.50 -5.10
N LEU A 130 16.35 8.10 -5.21
CA LEU A 130 16.78 6.70 -5.23
C LEU A 130 16.50 5.99 -3.91
N THR A 131 16.54 6.73 -2.81
CA THR A 131 16.33 6.19 -1.47
C THR A 131 14.99 6.62 -0.86
N ALA A 132 14.33 7.62 -1.43
CA ALA A 132 12.97 8.04 -1.07
C ALA A 132 11.88 7.08 -1.58
N THR A 133 12.17 6.29 -2.60
CA THR A 133 11.20 5.36 -3.20
C THR A 133 11.27 4.00 -2.52
N ARG A 134 10.33 3.74 -1.60
CA ARG A 134 10.31 2.52 -0.77
C ARG A 134 8.92 1.98 -0.58
N LEU A 135 8.85 0.75 -0.10
CA LEU A 135 7.63 0.20 0.47
C LEU A 135 7.51 0.71 1.91
N TYR A 136 6.38 1.33 2.23
CA TYR A 136 6.07 1.88 3.54
C TYR A 136 5.03 1.01 4.24
N VAL A 137 5.26 0.64 5.50
CA VAL A 137 4.29 -0.13 6.27
C VAL A 137 3.49 0.79 7.19
N LEU A 138 2.17 0.66 7.15
CA LEU A 138 1.23 1.32 8.05
C LEU A 138 0.45 0.25 8.82
N THR A 139 0.65 0.21 10.14
CA THR A 139 -0.15 -0.65 11.04
C THR A 139 -1.18 0.18 11.79
N ASP A 140 -2.17 -0.46 12.43
CA ASP A 140 -3.31 0.26 13.01
C ASP A 140 -2.97 1.28 14.12
N ARG A 141 -1.95 1.01 14.93
CA ARG A 141 -1.66 1.80 16.14
C ARG A 141 -0.62 2.90 15.96
N PRO A 142 0.62 2.63 15.49
CA PRO A 142 1.63 3.66 15.31
C PRO A 142 1.14 4.63 14.23
N GLU A 143 1.27 5.93 14.49
CA GLU A 143 0.88 6.96 13.53
C GLU A 143 1.88 7.03 12.38
N TYR A 144 3.16 6.80 12.66
CA TYR A 144 4.26 6.75 11.69
C TYR A 144 4.07 5.64 10.64
N GLN A 145 4.33 5.98 9.38
CA GLN A 145 4.64 4.97 8.37
C GLN A 145 6.09 4.53 8.54
N VAL A 146 6.40 3.26 8.31
CA VAL A 146 7.77 2.73 8.44
C VAL A 146 8.35 2.48 7.06
N ALA A 147 9.45 3.14 6.72
CA ALA A 147 10.20 2.85 5.50
C ALA A 147 10.94 1.52 5.62
N LEU A 148 10.74 0.62 4.65
CA LEU A 148 11.51 -0.62 4.55
C LEU A 148 12.77 -0.41 3.70
N GLU A 149 13.89 -0.95 4.17
CA GLU A 149 15.14 -0.93 3.40
C GLU A 149 14.98 -1.66 2.06
N THR A 150 14.40 -2.86 2.08
CA THR A 150 14.01 -3.57 0.87
C THR A 150 12.50 -3.80 0.83
N PRO A 151 11.87 -3.77 -0.34
CA PRO A 151 10.44 -3.99 -0.45
C PRO A 151 10.00 -5.43 -0.11
N TYR A 152 10.94 -6.37 0.06
CA TYR A 152 10.66 -7.76 0.42
C TYR A 152 10.63 -8.02 1.94
N ASP A 153 11.10 -7.07 2.77
CA ASP A 153 11.22 -7.24 4.22
C ASP A 153 9.89 -7.14 4.99
N TRP A 154 8.79 -6.83 4.29
CA TRP A 154 7.51 -6.53 4.92
C TRP A 154 6.98 -7.67 5.80
N GLN A 155 7.16 -8.94 5.42
CA GLN A 155 6.72 -10.08 6.22
C GLN A 155 7.48 -10.18 7.54
N GLY A 156 8.81 -10.05 7.47
CA GLY A 156 9.68 -10.07 8.64
C GLY A 156 9.37 -8.93 9.60
N TYR A 157 9.20 -7.71 9.06
CA TYR A 157 8.78 -6.55 9.83
C TYR A 157 7.43 -6.75 10.52
N LEU A 158 6.41 -7.22 9.80
CA LEU A 158 5.08 -7.42 10.38
C LEU A 158 5.07 -8.49 11.47
N ARG A 159 5.83 -9.56 11.30
CA ARG A 159 5.99 -10.59 12.34
C ARG A 159 6.60 -10.01 13.61
N GLU A 160 7.60 -9.14 13.48
CA GLU A 160 8.21 -8.48 14.64
C GLU A 160 7.26 -7.46 15.28
N ALA A 161 6.67 -6.57 14.47
CA ALA A 161 5.87 -5.44 14.94
C ALA A 161 4.51 -5.86 15.53
N LEU A 162 3.93 -6.96 15.02
CA LEU A 162 2.59 -7.41 15.36
C LEU A 162 2.55 -8.80 16.03
N GLY A 163 3.69 -9.51 16.12
CA GLY A 163 3.74 -10.87 16.67
C GLY A 163 3.30 -10.99 18.14
N TYR A 164 3.52 -9.95 18.94
CA TYR A 164 3.11 -9.91 20.35
C TYR A 164 1.69 -9.37 20.57
N ARG A 165 0.98 -8.99 19.50
CA ARG A 165 -0.36 -8.41 19.60
C ARG A 165 -1.43 -9.47 19.39
N TYR A 166 -2.42 -9.44 20.28
CA TYR A 166 -3.52 -10.42 20.31
C TYR A 166 -4.90 -9.80 20.15
N ASN A 167 -5.01 -8.48 20.03
CA ASN A 167 -6.31 -7.83 19.86
C ASN A 167 -6.58 -7.66 18.37
N CYS A 168 -7.82 -7.90 17.95
CA CYS A 168 -8.27 -7.57 16.60
C CYS A 168 -8.27 -6.06 16.41
N ASP A 169 -7.52 -5.56 15.43
CA ASP A 169 -7.50 -4.13 15.06
C ASP A 169 -8.62 -3.81 14.03
N VAL A 170 -9.15 -4.82 13.33
CA VAL A 170 -10.08 -4.63 12.20
C VAL A 170 -11.49 -4.24 12.65
N HIS A 171 -11.97 -4.80 13.77
CA HIS A 171 -13.31 -4.59 14.32
C HIS A 171 -14.45 -4.51 13.27
N LEU A 172 -14.48 -5.47 12.34
CA LEU A 172 -15.42 -5.48 11.21
C LEU A 172 -16.87 -5.74 11.61
N LEU A 173 -17.07 -6.46 12.71
CA LEU A 173 -18.37 -6.84 13.25
C LEU A 173 -18.62 -6.13 14.59
N HIS A 174 -19.86 -5.70 14.86
CA HIS A 174 -20.25 -5.10 16.15
C HIS A 174 -19.83 -5.98 17.33
N SER A 175 -20.01 -7.30 17.22
CA SER A 175 -19.60 -8.25 18.25
C SER A 175 -18.09 -8.25 18.53
N CYS A 176 -17.25 -7.87 17.56
CA CYS A 176 -15.81 -7.70 17.72
C CYS A 176 -15.45 -6.30 18.22
N TYR A 177 -16.24 -5.28 17.89
CA TYR A 177 -16.07 -3.91 18.38
C TYR A 177 -16.39 -3.83 19.88
N ASP A 178 -17.54 -4.40 20.28
CA ASP A 178 -18.02 -4.39 21.66
C ASP A 178 -17.19 -5.30 22.59
N ARG A 179 -16.62 -6.37 22.03
CA ARG A 179 -15.67 -7.26 22.74
C ARG A 179 -14.25 -6.73 22.54
N GLN A 180 -13.83 -5.82 23.41
CA GLN A 180 -12.56 -5.09 23.38
C GLN A 180 -11.27 -5.95 23.27
N ALA A 181 -11.32 -7.29 23.33
CA ALA A 181 -10.17 -8.16 23.18
C ALA A 181 -10.52 -9.53 22.56
N THR A 182 -11.03 -9.56 21.32
CA THR A 182 -11.15 -10.84 20.59
C THR A 182 -9.75 -11.29 20.13
N PRO A 183 -9.29 -12.51 20.49
CA PRO A 183 -7.97 -13.01 20.10
C PRO A 183 -7.75 -12.99 18.59
N ALA A 184 -6.68 -12.33 18.16
CA ALA A 184 -6.27 -12.17 16.78
C ALA A 184 -4.84 -12.69 16.61
N MET A 185 -4.73 -13.90 16.07
CA MET A 185 -3.42 -14.53 15.80
C MET A 185 -2.89 -14.15 14.42
N LYS A 186 -3.78 -13.91 13.47
CA LYS A 186 -3.46 -13.61 12.07
C LYS A 186 -3.30 -12.12 11.84
N THR A 187 -2.58 -11.77 10.78
CA THR A 187 -2.39 -10.39 10.32
C THR A 187 -2.95 -10.26 8.92
N LEU A 188 -3.98 -9.45 8.75
CA LEU A 188 -4.51 -9.06 7.45
C LEU A 188 -3.57 -8.05 6.80
N VAL A 189 -3.24 -8.24 5.53
CA VAL A 189 -2.31 -7.36 4.79
C VAL A 189 -2.90 -6.94 3.45
N TYR A 190 -2.71 -5.67 3.11
CA TYR A 190 -3.15 -5.10 1.84
C TYR A 190 -2.17 -4.04 1.37
N LYS A 191 -1.67 -4.14 0.14
CA LYS A 191 -0.82 -3.13 -0.48
C LYS A 191 -1.61 -2.24 -1.42
N ARG A 192 -1.32 -0.95 -1.34
CA ARG A 192 -1.78 0.06 -2.26
C ARG A 192 -0.65 1.03 -2.57
N GLY A 193 -0.33 1.19 -3.84
CA GLY A 193 0.79 2.02 -4.26
C GLY A 193 2.07 1.58 -3.54
N GLU A 194 2.64 2.50 -2.77
CA GLU A 194 3.86 2.29 -1.98
C GLU A 194 3.57 1.87 -0.53
N HIS A 195 2.30 1.73 -0.14
CA HIS A 195 1.91 1.44 1.25
C HIS A 195 1.44 0.00 1.41
N VAL A 196 2.02 -0.73 2.37
CA VAL A 196 1.46 -1.97 2.91
C VAL A 196 0.73 -1.64 4.20
N PHE A 197 -0.57 -1.87 4.20
CA PHE A 197 -1.40 -1.77 5.37
C PHE A 197 -1.50 -3.14 6.05
N ALA A 198 -1.42 -3.14 7.38
CA ALA A 198 -1.51 -4.38 8.15
C ALA A 198 -2.30 -4.22 9.45
N TRP A 199 -3.13 -5.21 9.74
CA TRP A 199 -4.01 -5.23 10.91
C TRP A 199 -4.03 -6.62 11.54
N LYS A 200 -4.00 -6.70 12.87
CA LYS A 200 -4.36 -7.95 13.53
C LYS A 200 -5.83 -8.25 13.29
N ILE A 201 -6.14 -9.48 12.88
CA ILE A 201 -7.51 -9.90 12.57
C ILE A 201 -7.89 -11.15 13.36
N CYS A 202 -9.04 -11.11 14.02
CA CYS A 202 -9.63 -12.29 14.66
C CYS A 202 -10.35 -13.19 13.64
N ALA A 203 -10.56 -14.45 14.00
CA ALA A 203 -11.20 -15.42 13.12
C ALA A 203 -12.60 -14.95 12.65
N ALA A 204 -13.39 -14.31 13.52
CA ALA A 204 -14.72 -13.83 13.18
C ALA A 204 -14.72 -12.67 12.16
N CYS A 205 -13.79 -11.72 12.29
CA CYS A 205 -13.64 -10.64 11.31
C CYS A 205 -13.04 -11.16 10.00
N LEU A 206 -12.16 -12.16 10.06
CA LEU A 206 -11.59 -12.79 8.87
C LEU A 206 -12.66 -13.54 8.08
N ASP A 207 -13.49 -14.33 8.76
CA ASP A 207 -14.66 -14.98 8.16
C ASP A 207 -15.63 -13.96 7.57
N ALA A 208 -15.90 -12.86 8.29
CA ALA A 208 -16.78 -11.80 7.82
C ALA A 208 -16.37 -11.19 6.48
N LEU A 209 -15.08 -11.19 6.10
CA LEU A 209 -14.65 -10.64 4.81
C LEU A 209 -15.28 -11.36 3.59
N SER A 210 -15.75 -12.60 3.74
CA SER A 210 -16.38 -13.35 2.65
C SER A 210 -17.87 -13.03 2.44
N TRP A 211 -18.53 -12.43 3.44
CA TRP A 211 -19.98 -12.26 3.42
C TRP A 211 -20.48 -10.87 3.84
N ILE A 212 -19.76 -10.15 4.70
CA ILE A 212 -20.21 -8.86 5.21
C ILE A 212 -20.24 -7.81 4.09
N ARG A 213 -21.27 -6.97 4.12
CA ARG A 213 -21.41 -5.85 3.18
C ARG A 213 -21.34 -4.54 3.93
N TYR A 214 -20.84 -3.52 3.23
CA TYR A 214 -21.04 -2.15 3.69
C TYR A 214 -22.54 -1.87 3.83
N GLY A 215 -22.94 -1.39 5.01
CA GLY A 215 -24.35 -1.14 5.37
C GLY A 215 -25.12 -2.38 5.87
N ASP A 216 -24.47 -3.54 6.00
CA ASP A 216 -25.07 -4.68 6.72
C ASP A 216 -25.30 -4.31 8.20
N ALA A 217 -26.39 -4.78 8.80
CA ALA A 217 -26.73 -4.47 10.20
C ALA A 217 -25.67 -4.95 11.22
N LYS A 218 -24.82 -5.91 10.84
CA LYS A 218 -23.71 -6.41 11.68
C LYS A 218 -22.39 -5.69 11.42
N TYR A 219 -22.31 -4.85 10.39
CA TYR A 219 -21.09 -4.17 9.96
C TYR A 219 -20.74 -3.01 10.90
N SER A 220 -19.52 -3.03 11.44
CA SER A 220 -18.96 -1.94 12.27
C SER A 220 -17.64 -1.40 11.72
N GLY A 221 -17.29 -1.73 10.48
CA GLY A 221 -16.07 -1.24 9.83
C GLY A 221 -16.18 0.22 9.37
N PRO A 222 -15.21 0.69 8.57
CA PRO A 222 -15.18 2.06 8.06
C PRO A 222 -16.48 2.53 7.42
N VAL A 223 -16.97 3.69 7.82
CA VAL A 223 -18.23 4.26 7.31
C VAL A 223 -18.10 4.91 5.94
N ASN A 224 -16.89 5.27 5.52
CA ASN A 224 -16.67 5.94 4.24
C ASN A 224 -16.26 4.93 3.19
N LYS A 225 -17.18 4.66 2.25
CA LYS A 225 -16.88 3.83 1.10
C LYS A 225 -15.84 4.52 0.24
N TRP A 226 -14.66 3.92 0.16
CA TRP A 226 -13.63 4.29 -0.78
C TRP A 226 -13.26 3.06 -1.61
N ILE A 227 -13.27 3.25 -2.93
CA ILE A 227 -12.84 2.25 -3.91
C ILE A 227 -11.58 2.80 -4.55
N ASP A 228 -10.51 2.01 -4.55
CA ASP A 228 -9.27 2.40 -5.20
C ASP A 228 -9.47 2.44 -6.71
N THR A 229 -9.25 3.61 -7.31
CA THR A 229 -9.29 3.79 -8.76
C THR A 229 -7.90 3.71 -9.38
N GLY A 230 -6.87 3.40 -8.59
CA GLY A 230 -5.46 3.34 -9.01
C GLY A 230 -4.82 4.71 -9.21
N LYS A 231 -5.54 5.80 -8.93
CA LYS A 231 -5.01 7.18 -9.06
C LYS A 231 -4.32 7.59 -7.77
N ARG A 232 -3.02 7.91 -7.84
CA ARG A 232 -2.27 8.56 -6.74
C ARG A 232 -3.01 9.84 -6.34
N ARG A 233 -3.39 9.96 -5.06
CA ARG A 233 -3.80 11.26 -4.50
C ARG A 233 -2.52 12.09 -4.33
N PRO A 234 -2.56 13.41 -4.57
CA PRO A 234 -1.39 14.25 -4.35
C PRO A 234 -0.94 14.13 -2.89
N SER A 235 0.36 13.91 -2.69
CA SER A 235 0.98 13.96 -1.37
C SER A 235 0.74 15.33 -0.74
N PRO A 236 0.62 15.43 0.60
CA PRO A 236 0.69 16.72 1.27
C PRO A 236 1.96 17.46 0.82
N PRO A 237 1.91 18.79 0.61
CA PRO A 237 3.10 19.53 0.25
C PRO A 237 4.17 19.40 1.35
N PRO A 238 5.46 19.34 0.98
CA PRO A 238 6.53 19.52 1.96
C PRO A 238 6.37 20.89 2.63
N VAL A 239 6.68 20.96 3.92
CA VAL A 239 6.66 22.23 4.65
C VAL A 239 7.91 23.01 4.22
N ASP A 240 7.70 24.13 3.52
CA ASP A 240 8.76 25.09 3.22
C ASP A 240 9.14 25.83 4.50
N TRP A 241 10.43 25.82 4.84
CA TRP A 241 11.03 26.61 5.93
C TRP A 241 11.42 28.01 5.46
#